data_AF-A0A6P0YUU0-F1
#
_entry.id   AF-A0A6P0YUU0-F1
#
_cell.length_a   1.000
_cell.length_b   1.000
_cell.length_c   1.000
_cell.angle_alpha   90.00
_cell.angle_beta   90.00
_cell.angle_gamma   90.00
#
_symmetry.space_group_name_H-M   'P 1'
#
loop_
_entity.id
_entity.type
_entity.pdbx_description
1 polymer ?
#
loop_
_entity_poly.entity_id
_entity_poly.type
_entity_poly.pdbx_seq_one_letter_code
_entity_poly.pdbx_strand_id
1 'polypeptide(L)'
;MLAIPLGLAAFWIGSSQKRRIAQMPESFLINAKQLQNWLQKWVEANGAIGQLLPEVSQQTRSLSPPNTPPPDVTAYSFDRVVVCDTVAIAQLLIANNFHFENNCAILSLSGYPDAIFDTTMEMLRRNPDLTVFAFHNCSPKGMELTHQLRTDPKWFPEPTIDIIDVGLSPRQVLSMQRMLFVQRLPQSGRMAKTLAPTVRQSLSPEERQWLEAGNFVELESFTPQRLIQILNRSVARGRCIGEAGDVPADDNSWILLSGDDRGFYTSDSFG
;
A
#
# COMPACT_ATOMS: atom_id res chain seq x y z
N MET A 1 10.51 53.66 2.64
CA MET A 1 9.58 52.84 1.83
C MET A 1 10.07 51.42 1.51
N LEU A 2 11.18 50.93 2.08
CA LEU A 2 11.74 49.60 1.77
C LEU A 2 11.26 48.43 2.66
N ALA A 3 10.53 48.71 3.75
CA ALA A 3 10.16 47.68 4.73
C ALA A 3 9.10 46.69 4.22
N ILE A 4 8.15 47.16 3.41
CA ILE A 4 7.07 46.33 2.84
C ILE A 4 7.59 45.28 1.84
N PRO A 5 8.44 45.63 0.84
CA PRO A 5 8.98 44.63 -0.08
C PRO A 5 9.92 43.62 0.62
N LEU A 6 10.67 44.04 1.64
CA LEU A 6 11.50 43.13 2.45
C LEU A 6 10.67 42.12 3.24
N GLY A 7 9.54 42.56 3.82
CA GLY A 7 8.62 41.67 4.53
C GLY A 7 7.97 40.62 3.62
N LEU A 8 7.53 41.03 2.43
CA LEU A 8 6.97 40.11 1.42
C LEU A 8 8.01 39.10 0.93
N ALA A 9 9.25 39.56 0.68
CA ALA A 9 10.35 38.68 0.28
C ALA A 9 10.69 37.65 1.38
N ALA A 10 10.75 38.08 2.65
CA ALA A 10 11.02 37.18 3.77
C ALA A 10 9.90 36.14 3.96
N PHE A 11 8.63 36.53 3.82
CA PHE A 11 7.49 35.60 3.86
C PHE A 11 7.53 34.60 2.70
N TRP A 12 7.86 35.07 1.50
CA TRP A 12 7.99 34.21 0.32
C TRP A 12 9.16 33.22 0.45
N ILE A 13 10.33 33.68 0.91
CA ILE A 13 11.49 32.82 1.17
C ILE A 13 11.15 31.80 2.26
N GLY A 14 10.53 32.22 3.37
CA GLY A 14 10.15 31.34 4.47
C GLY A 14 9.12 30.28 4.07
N SER A 15 8.12 30.63 3.26
CA SER A 15 7.14 29.67 2.73
C SER A 15 7.75 28.74 1.67
N SER A 16 8.61 29.26 0.80
CA SER A 16 9.34 28.46 -0.19
C SER A 16 10.32 27.47 0.45
N GLN A 17 11.08 27.90 1.46
CA GLN A 17 11.98 27.03 2.21
C GLN A 17 11.21 25.96 2.99
N LYS A 18 10.09 26.31 3.64
CA LYS A 18 9.21 25.34 4.31
C LYS A 18 8.69 24.27 3.35
N ARG A 19 8.36 24.65 2.11
CA ARG A 19 7.97 23.70 1.06
C ARG A 19 9.16 22.82 0.60
N ARG A 20 10.36 23.40 0.45
CA ARG A 20 11.56 22.65 0.06
C ARG A 20 12.01 21.62 1.10
N ILE A 21 11.98 21.97 2.38
CA ILE A 21 12.35 21.04 3.46
C ILE A 21 11.37 19.87 3.54
N ALA A 22 10.07 20.13 3.35
CA ALA A 22 9.04 19.08 3.30
C ALA A 22 9.15 18.18 2.05
N GLN A 23 9.98 18.54 1.07
CA GLN A 23 10.23 17.78 -0.16
C GLN A 23 11.61 17.08 -0.14
N MET A 24 12.33 17.14 0.97
CA MET A 24 13.59 16.42 1.12
C MET A 24 13.30 14.95 1.37
N PRO A 25 13.87 14.04 0.56
CA PRO A 25 13.70 12.63 0.79
C PRO A 25 14.49 12.22 2.03
N GLU A 26 13.89 11.34 2.82
CA GLU A 26 14.49 10.74 3.99
C GLU A 26 15.21 9.45 3.60
N SER A 27 16.27 9.16 4.32
CA SER A 27 17.06 7.94 4.19
C SER A 27 17.12 7.25 5.54
N PHE A 28 16.97 5.93 5.56
CA PHE A 28 17.12 5.18 6.80
C PHE A 28 18.52 5.38 7.39
N LEU A 29 18.58 5.73 8.67
CA LEU A 29 19.84 5.85 9.41
C LEU A 29 20.48 4.47 9.69
N ILE A 30 19.65 3.43 9.70
CA ILE A 30 20.02 2.05 9.98
C ILE A 30 19.76 1.24 8.72
N ASN A 31 20.75 0.49 8.24
CA ASN A 31 20.53 -0.40 7.11
C ASN A 31 20.00 -1.77 7.56
N ALA A 32 19.41 -2.52 6.62
CA ALA A 32 18.81 -3.83 6.88
C ALA A 32 19.79 -4.82 7.55
N LYS A 33 21.07 -4.81 7.17
CA LYS A 33 22.08 -5.70 7.75
C LYS A 33 22.34 -5.38 9.23
N GLN A 34 22.39 -4.10 9.59
CA GLN A 34 22.53 -3.67 10.98
C GLN A 34 21.32 -4.09 11.81
N LEU A 35 20.11 -3.85 11.29
CA LEU A 35 18.87 -4.26 11.94
C LEU A 35 18.83 -5.78 12.16
N GLN A 36 19.16 -6.57 11.13
CA GLN A 36 19.19 -8.03 11.22
C GLN A 36 20.20 -8.53 12.26
N ASN A 37 21.38 -7.91 12.32
CA ASN A 37 22.38 -8.26 13.32
C ASN A 37 21.90 -7.97 14.75
N TRP A 38 21.18 -6.86 14.96
CA TRP A 38 20.61 -6.55 16.28
C TRP A 38 19.47 -7.49 16.64
N LEU A 39 18.60 -7.79 15.68
CA LEU A 39 17.51 -8.74 15.84
C LEU A 39 18.04 -10.13 16.21
N GLN A 40 19.06 -10.60 15.50
CA GLN A 40 19.70 -11.88 15.76
C GLN A 40 20.27 -11.96 17.19
N LYS A 41 21.00 -10.93 17.63
CA LYS A 41 21.51 -10.85 19.01
C LYS A 41 20.40 -10.83 20.05
N TRP A 42 19.30 -10.14 19.75
CA TRP A 42 18.14 -10.11 20.64
C TRP A 42 17.50 -11.49 20.76
N VAL A 43 17.32 -12.21 19.64
CA VAL A 43 16.76 -13.57 19.61
C VAL A 43 17.66 -14.57 20.33
N GLU A 44 18.98 -14.45 20.21
CA GLU A 44 19.94 -15.28 20.95
C GLU A 44 19.81 -15.12 22.47
N ALA A 45 19.49 -13.90 22.93
CA ALA A 45 19.36 -13.60 24.35
C ALA A 45 17.95 -13.86 24.92
N ASN A 46 16.89 -13.67 24.12
CA ASN A 46 15.50 -13.65 24.60
C ASN A 46 14.62 -14.76 23.99
N GLY A 47 15.14 -15.53 23.03
CA GLY A 47 14.37 -16.53 22.29
C GLY A 47 13.64 -15.95 21.08
N ALA A 48 12.82 -16.79 20.43
CA ALA A 48 12.12 -16.43 19.19
C ALA A 48 11.00 -15.40 19.43
N ILE A 49 10.83 -14.47 18.50
CA ILE A 49 9.72 -13.50 18.51
C ILE A 49 8.50 -14.17 17.87
N GLY A 50 7.54 -14.58 18.71
CA GLY A 50 6.42 -15.43 18.27
C GLY A 50 5.51 -14.82 17.20
N GLN A 51 5.39 -13.49 17.13
CA GLN A 51 4.50 -12.79 16.18
C GLN A 51 5.26 -12.02 15.10
N LEU A 52 6.56 -12.26 14.93
CA LEU A 52 7.31 -11.64 13.86
C LEU A 52 6.92 -12.27 12.52
N LEU A 53 6.54 -11.45 11.54
CA LEU A 53 6.29 -11.93 10.19
C LEU A 53 7.58 -12.55 9.61
N PRO A 54 7.49 -13.73 8.98
CA PRO A 54 8.65 -14.35 8.36
C PRO A 54 9.12 -13.54 7.15
N GLU A 55 10.42 -13.62 6.85
CA GLU A 55 10.96 -13.02 5.63
C GLU A 55 10.25 -13.60 4.39
N VAL A 56 9.91 -12.73 3.44
CA VAL A 56 9.22 -13.07 2.18
C VAL A 56 9.91 -14.26 1.46
N SER A 57 11.24 -14.32 1.50
CA SER A 57 12.06 -15.38 0.87
C SER A 57 11.94 -16.75 1.54
N GLN A 58 11.57 -16.81 2.83
CA GLN A 58 11.54 -18.05 3.61
C GLN A 58 10.23 -18.82 3.40
N GLN A 59 9.13 -18.13 3.10
CA GLN A 59 7.84 -18.78 2.81
C GLN A 59 7.76 -19.41 1.43
N THR A 60 8.44 -18.84 0.41
CA THR A 60 8.56 -19.48 -0.92
C THR A 60 9.26 -20.85 -0.89
N ARG A 61 9.91 -21.21 0.22
CA ARG A 61 10.67 -22.46 0.34
C ARG A 61 10.12 -23.44 1.39
N SER A 62 9.19 -23.03 2.26
CA SER A 62 8.80 -23.83 3.44
C SER A 62 7.33 -24.27 3.50
N LEU A 63 6.57 -24.12 2.42
CA LEU A 63 5.32 -24.87 2.27
C LEU A 63 5.63 -26.14 1.49
N SER A 64 5.40 -27.28 2.14
CA SER A 64 5.52 -28.66 1.63
C SER A 64 4.76 -28.87 0.29
N PRO A 65 4.94 -30.00 -0.42
CA PRO A 65 4.70 -30.11 -1.87
C PRO A 65 3.25 -29.79 -2.28
N PRO A 66 3.01 -29.46 -3.57
CA PRO A 66 1.69 -29.11 -4.07
C PRO A 66 0.86 -30.39 -4.07
N ASN A 67 0.00 -30.55 -3.07
CA ASN A 67 -1.21 -31.34 -3.21
C ASN A 67 -2.06 -31.12 -1.97
N THR A 68 -3.31 -30.74 -2.22
CA THR A 68 -4.37 -30.39 -1.27
C THR A 68 -4.28 -28.95 -0.76
N PRO A 69 -5.01 -27.98 -1.36
CA PRO A 69 -5.34 -26.76 -0.63
C PRO A 69 -6.00 -27.14 0.71
N PRO A 70 -5.86 -26.33 1.78
CA PRO A 70 -6.59 -26.57 3.01
C PRO A 70 -8.07 -26.81 2.68
N PRO A 71 -8.73 -27.84 3.24
CA PRO A 71 -10.06 -28.28 2.82
C PRO A 71 -11.14 -27.19 2.96
N ASP A 72 -10.86 -26.10 3.66
CA ASP A 72 -11.76 -24.96 3.84
C ASP A 72 -11.69 -23.88 2.74
N VAL A 73 -10.64 -23.82 1.92
CA VAL A 73 -10.52 -22.74 0.91
C VAL A 73 -11.55 -22.90 -0.21
N THR A 74 -11.91 -24.13 -0.57
CA THR A 74 -12.94 -24.41 -1.59
C THR A 74 -14.37 -24.25 -1.09
N ALA A 75 -14.58 -24.11 0.22
CA ALA A 75 -15.90 -23.87 0.81
C ALA A 75 -16.24 -22.37 0.91
N TYR A 76 -15.25 -21.49 0.75
CA TYR A 76 -15.42 -20.04 0.85
C TYR A 76 -15.64 -19.41 -0.53
N SER A 77 -16.83 -18.83 -0.74
CA SER A 77 -17.05 -17.90 -1.85
C SER A 77 -16.52 -16.53 -1.45
N PHE A 78 -15.51 -16.04 -2.16
CA PHE A 78 -15.01 -14.69 -1.98
C PHE A 78 -15.80 -13.73 -2.87
N ASP A 79 -16.51 -12.80 -2.26
CA ASP A 79 -17.21 -11.73 -2.98
C ASP A 79 -16.25 -10.60 -3.36
N ARG A 80 -15.08 -10.59 -2.74
CA ARG A 80 -14.12 -9.48 -2.76
C ARG A 80 -12.70 -9.99 -2.78
N VAL A 81 -11.79 -9.22 -3.36
CA VAL A 81 -10.35 -9.48 -3.30
C VAL A 81 -9.58 -8.19 -3.07
N VAL A 82 -8.59 -8.24 -2.18
CA VAL A 82 -7.58 -7.20 -2.02
C VAL A 82 -6.31 -7.64 -2.73
N VAL A 83 -5.87 -6.87 -3.73
CA VAL A 83 -4.60 -7.13 -4.41
C VAL A 83 -3.57 -6.10 -3.95
N CYS A 84 -2.46 -6.59 -3.40
CA CYS A 84 -1.36 -5.80 -2.85
C CYS A 84 -0.20 -5.69 -3.85
N ASP A 85 0.54 -4.58 -3.87
CA ASP A 85 1.74 -4.45 -4.70
C ASP A 85 3.00 -5.12 -4.11
N THR A 86 3.00 -5.35 -2.79
CA THR A 86 4.07 -6.05 -2.05
C THR A 86 3.53 -7.26 -1.29
N VAL A 87 4.40 -8.25 -1.08
CA VAL A 87 4.10 -9.43 -0.27
C VAL A 87 4.00 -9.09 1.22
N ALA A 88 4.82 -8.14 1.70
CA ALA A 88 4.83 -7.74 3.11
C ALA A 88 3.45 -7.23 3.58
N ILE A 89 2.78 -6.42 2.74
CA ILE A 89 1.43 -5.93 3.04
C ILE A 89 0.40 -7.07 2.97
N ALA A 90 0.50 -7.97 1.99
CA ALA A 90 -0.39 -9.15 1.93
C ALA A 90 -0.23 -10.05 3.18
N GLN A 91 1.00 -10.31 3.60
CA GLN A 91 1.32 -11.05 4.83
C GLN A 91 0.75 -10.36 6.07
N LEU A 92 0.93 -9.05 6.19
CA LEU A 92 0.39 -8.26 7.28
C LEU A 92 -1.13 -8.43 7.37
N LEU A 93 -1.85 -8.32 6.26
CA LEU A 93 -3.31 -8.45 6.25
C LEU A 93 -3.77 -9.89 6.59
N ILE A 94 -3.07 -10.90 6.09
CA ILE A 94 -3.36 -12.31 6.40
C ILE A 94 -3.10 -12.60 7.87
N ALA A 95 -1.96 -12.16 8.42
CA ALA A 95 -1.61 -12.37 9.82
C ALA A 95 -2.55 -11.66 10.80
N ASN A 96 -3.22 -10.59 10.35
CA ASN A 96 -4.25 -9.88 11.12
C ASN A 96 -5.67 -10.36 10.78
N ASN A 97 -5.84 -11.55 10.18
CA ASN A 97 -7.14 -12.17 9.87
C ASN A 97 -8.10 -11.32 9.02
N PHE A 98 -7.59 -10.34 8.27
CA PHE A 98 -8.42 -9.41 7.50
C PHE A 98 -9.31 -10.12 6.46
N HIS A 99 -8.76 -11.15 5.80
CA HIS A 99 -9.46 -11.98 4.82
C HIS A 99 -10.72 -12.62 5.40
N PHE A 100 -10.63 -13.13 6.63
CA PHE A 100 -11.73 -13.78 7.33
C PHE A 100 -12.80 -12.76 7.76
N GLU A 101 -12.40 -11.68 8.41
CA GLU A 101 -13.33 -10.64 8.90
C GLU A 101 -14.10 -9.96 7.77
N ASN A 102 -13.49 -9.82 6.60
CA ASN A 102 -14.08 -9.14 5.47
C ASN A 102 -14.66 -10.07 4.39
N ASN A 103 -14.63 -11.40 4.55
CA ASN A 103 -14.95 -12.36 3.49
C ASN A 103 -14.29 -11.98 2.15
N CYS A 104 -12.96 -11.83 2.15
CA CYS A 104 -12.21 -11.43 0.97
C CYS A 104 -10.93 -12.24 0.80
N ALA A 105 -10.54 -12.47 -0.46
CA ALA A 105 -9.23 -13.02 -0.77
C ALA A 105 -8.16 -11.91 -0.64
N ILE A 106 -6.94 -12.28 -0.25
CA ILE A 106 -5.79 -11.38 -0.23
C ILE A 106 -4.72 -11.96 -1.14
N LEU A 107 -4.36 -11.22 -2.18
CA LEU A 107 -3.33 -11.60 -3.15
C LEU A 107 -2.29 -10.50 -3.26
N SER A 108 -1.10 -10.84 -3.76
CA SER A 108 -0.11 -9.84 -4.19
C SER A 108 0.13 -9.92 -5.69
N LEU A 109 0.64 -8.83 -6.27
CA LEU A 109 1.05 -8.75 -7.67
C LEU A 109 2.05 -9.84 -8.09
N SER A 110 2.83 -10.39 -7.15
CA SER A 110 3.82 -11.43 -7.45
C SER A 110 3.25 -12.85 -7.43
N GLY A 111 1.97 -13.03 -7.10
CA GLY A 111 1.35 -14.36 -6.99
C GLY A 111 1.22 -14.88 -5.56
N TYR A 112 1.65 -14.13 -4.54
CA TYR A 112 1.49 -14.57 -3.15
C TYR A 112 0.00 -14.54 -2.71
N PRO A 113 -0.49 -15.52 -1.92
CA PRO A 113 0.22 -16.72 -1.50
C PRO A 113 0.30 -17.79 -2.60
N ASP A 114 1.51 -18.18 -2.97
CA ASP A 114 1.77 -19.04 -4.15
C ASP A 114 1.00 -20.37 -4.12
N ALA A 115 0.89 -20.98 -2.93
CA ALA A 115 0.29 -22.30 -2.76
C ALA A 115 -1.22 -22.37 -3.11
N ILE A 116 -1.93 -21.24 -3.01
CA ILE A 116 -3.37 -21.17 -3.26
C ILE A 116 -3.75 -20.16 -4.34
N PHE A 117 -2.76 -19.53 -4.99
CA PHE A 117 -2.98 -18.44 -5.92
C PHE A 117 -3.89 -18.86 -7.08
N ASP A 118 -3.51 -19.91 -7.81
CA ASP A 118 -4.25 -20.36 -8.99
C ASP A 118 -5.68 -20.79 -8.63
N THR A 119 -5.84 -21.58 -7.57
CA THR A 119 -7.16 -22.01 -7.07
C THR A 119 -8.03 -20.81 -6.68
N THR A 120 -7.47 -19.84 -5.95
CA THR A 120 -8.20 -18.64 -5.55
C THR A 120 -8.60 -17.81 -6.78
N MET A 121 -7.70 -17.69 -7.76
CA MET A 121 -7.96 -16.93 -8.98
C MET A 121 -9.02 -17.59 -9.86
N GLU A 122 -9.04 -18.92 -9.95
CA GLU A 122 -10.14 -19.65 -10.61
C GLU A 122 -11.49 -19.40 -9.95
N MET A 123 -11.55 -19.35 -8.62
CA MET A 123 -12.79 -19.08 -7.88
C MET A 123 -13.26 -17.64 -8.09
N LEU A 124 -12.34 -16.67 -7.97
CA LEU A 124 -12.64 -15.25 -8.15
C LEU A 124 -13.17 -14.94 -9.55
N ARG A 125 -12.61 -15.55 -10.60
CA ARG A 125 -13.08 -15.36 -11.99
C ARG A 125 -14.49 -15.89 -12.26
N ARG A 126 -14.98 -16.81 -11.45
CA ARG A 126 -16.35 -17.35 -11.58
C ARG A 126 -17.38 -16.45 -10.91
N ASN A 127 -16.95 -15.45 -10.14
CA ASN A 127 -17.83 -14.53 -9.46
C ASN A 127 -18.09 -13.27 -10.31
N PRO A 128 -19.29 -13.11 -10.90
CA PRO A 128 -19.60 -11.95 -11.72
C PRO A 128 -19.72 -10.65 -10.90
N ASP A 129 -20.01 -10.77 -9.60
CA ASP A 129 -20.22 -9.64 -8.69
C ASP A 129 -18.94 -9.30 -7.90
N LEU A 130 -17.79 -9.75 -8.37
CA LEU A 130 -16.51 -9.56 -7.70
C LEU A 130 -16.13 -8.07 -7.63
N THR A 131 -15.83 -7.59 -6.42
CA THR A 131 -15.15 -6.29 -6.23
C THR A 131 -13.67 -6.48 -5.92
N VAL A 132 -12.81 -5.80 -6.69
CA VAL A 132 -11.36 -5.84 -6.55
C VAL A 132 -10.87 -4.54 -5.91
N PHE A 133 -10.14 -4.64 -4.80
CA PHE A 133 -9.51 -3.51 -4.13
C PHE A 133 -8.00 -3.53 -4.42
N ALA A 134 -7.50 -2.52 -5.11
CA ALA A 134 -6.08 -2.36 -5.40
C ALA A 134 -5.40 -1.58 -4.26
N PHE A 135 -4.55 -2.23 -3.47
CA PHE A 135 -3.88 -1.63 -2.32
C PHE A 135 -2.38 -1.55 -2.54
N HIS A 136 -1.84 -0.35 -2.69
CA HIS A 136 -0.46 -0.19 -3.12
C HIS A 136 0.26 0.98 -2.47
N ASN A 137 1.59 0.92 -2.52
CA ASN A 137 2.47 2.03 -2.17
C ASN A 137 2.31 3.21 -3.13
N CYS A 138 2.63 4.42 -2.66
CA CYS A 138 2.78 5.57 -3.55
C CYS A 138 4.13 5.48 -4.27
N SER A 139 4.18 4.61 -5.28
CA SER A 139 5.36 4.34 -6.10
C SER A 139 4.94 4.13 -7.55
N PRO A 140 5.85 4.25 -8.54
CA PRO A 140 5.52 3.97 -9.93
C PRO A 140 4.98 2.54 -10.15
N LYS A 141 5.51 1.55 -9.41
CA LYS A 141 4.99 0.18 -9.47
C LYS A 141 3.56 0.11 -8.92
N GLY A 142 3.30 0.77 -7.80
CA GLY A 142 1.97 0.82 -7.18
C GLY A 142 0.95 1.52 -8.07
N MET A 143 1.31 2.67 -8.67
CA MET A 143 0.43 3.40 -9.59
C MET A 143 0.04 2.61 -10.84
N GLU A 144 0.83 1.60 -11.22
CA GLU A 144 0.48 0.70 -12.32
C GLU A 144 -0.42 -0.47 -11.92
N LEU A 145 -0.67 -0.69 -10.62
CA LEU A 145 -1.39 -1.87 -10.15
C LEU A 145 -2.76 -2.00 -10.83
N THR A 146 -3.59 -0.96 -10.79
CA THR A 146 -4.94 -1.00 -11.36
C THR A 146 -4.92 -1.23 -12.87
N HIS A 147 -3.97 -0.62 -13.58
CA HIS A 147 -3.78 -0.82 -15.00
C HIS A 147 -3.30 -2.24 -15.33
N GLN A 148 -2.38 -2.80 -14.55
CA GLN A 148 -1.94 -4.19 -14.69
C GLN A 148 -3.08 -5.18 -14.44
N LEU A 149 -3.91 -4.94 -13.42
CA LEU A 149 -5.07 -5.78 -13.12
C LEU A 149 -6.08 -5.85 -14.28
N ARG A 150 -6.23 -4.76 -15.03
CA ARG A 150 -7.15 -4.67 -16.20
C ARG A 150 -6.56 -5.23 -17.49
N THR A 151 -5.24 -5.10 -17.67
CA THR A 151 -4.60 -5.39 -18.96
C THR A 151 -3.91 -6.74 -19.02
N ASP A 152 -3.47 -7.27 -17.88
CA ASP A 152 -2.80 -8.57 -17.83
C ASP A 152 -3.85 -9.69 -17.80
N PRO A 153 -3.86 -10.60 -18.80
CA PRO A 153 -4.82 -11.70 -18.87
C PRO A 153 -4.81 -12.62 -17.65
N LYS A 154 -3.71 -12.63 -16.88
CA LYS A 154 -3.62 -13.43 -15.65
C LYS A 154 -4.49 -12.91 -14.50
N TRP A 155 -5.03 -11.71 -14.61
CA TRP A 155 -5.88 -11.10 -13.58
C TRP A 155 -7.34 -11.07 -14.05
N PHE A 156 -7.88 -9.87 -14.27
CA PHE A 156 -9.28 -9.56 -14.50
C PHE A 156 -9.43 -8.84 -15.85
N PRO A 157 -9.34 -9.57 -16.99
CA PRO A 157 -9.44 -8.96 -18.31
C PRO A 157 -10.86 -8.47 -18.65
N GLU A 158 -11.87 -8.89 -17.88
CA GLU A 158 -13.27 -8.51 -18.11
C GLU A 158 -13.53 -7.07 -17.66
N PRO A 159 -14.07 -6.20 -18.53
CA PRO A 159 -14.27 -4.79 -18.21
C PRO A 159 -15.39 -4.53 -17.20
N THR A 160 -16.17 -5.55 -16.85
CA THR A 160 -17.30 -5.48 -15.92
C THR A 160 -16.90 -5.62 -14.46
N ILE A 161 -15.67 -6.04 -14.16
CA ILE A 161 -15.21 -6.21 -12.78
C ILE A 161 -14.83 -4.85 -12.20
N ASP A 162 -15.46 -4.48 -11.08
CA ASP A 162 -15.18 -3.24 -10.38
C ASP A 162 -13.82 -3.30 -9.69
N ILE A 163 -12.87 -2.49 -10.18
CA ILE A 163 -11.55 -2.31 -9.58
C ILE A 163 -11.50 -0.94 -8.91
N ILE A 164 -11.50 -0.95 -7.58
CA ILE A 164 -11.44 0.22 -6.71
C ILE A 164 -10.00 0.42 -6.26
N ASP A 165 -9.43 1.58 -6.61
CA ASP A 165 -8.13 2.00 -6.09
C ASP A 165 -8.26 2.47 -4.64
N VAL A 166 -7.56 1.79 -3.74
CA VAL A 166 -7.49 2.11 -2.31
C VAL A 166 -6.04 2.37 -1.86
N GLY A 167 -5.10 2.38 -2.81
CA GLY A 167 -3.69 2.61 -2.56
C GLY A 167 -3.40 4.06 -2.15
N LEU A 168 -2.15 4.28 -1.76
CA LEU A 168 -1.66 5.61 -1.43
C LEU A 168 -1.32 6.37 -2.72
N SER A 169 -2.01 7.48 -2.97
CA SER A 169 -1.82 8.29 -4.17
C SER A 169 -0.77 9.41 -3.96
N PRO A 170 -0.10 9.89 -5.03
CA PRO A 170 0.80 11.03 -4.91
C PRO A 170 0.09 12.30 -4.42
N ARG A 171 -1.20 12.49 -4.75
CA ARG A 171 -2.02 13.61 -4.24
C ARG A 171 -2.11 13.60 -2.73
N GLN A 172 -2.38 12.43 -2.17
CA GLN A 172 -2.46 12.19 -0.73
C GLN A 172 -1.10 12.42 -0.06
N VAL A 173 -0.01 11.95 -0.66
CA VAL A 173 1.33 12.21 -0.12
C VAL A 173 1.66 13.71 -0.14
N LEU A 174 1.33 14.40 -1.22
CA LEU A 174 1.57 15.83 -1.38
C LEU A 174 0.68 16.68 -0.43
N SER A 175 -0.50 16.20 -0.03
CA SER A 175 -1.31 16.86 0.99
C SER A 175 -0.83 16.56 2.43
N MET A 176 -0.23 15.37 2.65
CA MET A 176 0.23 14.88 3.95
C MET A 176 1.75 15.03 4.21
N GLN A 177 2.47 15.86 3.43
CA GLN A 177 3.95 15.95 3.32
C GLN A 177 4.79 15.91 4.60
N ARG A 178 4.23 16.12 5.80
CA ARG A 178 4.96 16.09 7.08
C ARG A 178 4.69 14.88 7.96
N MET A 179 3.83 13.97 7.51
CA MET A 179 3.43 12.78 8.28
C MET A 179 4.00 11.49 7.69
N LEU A 180 4.58 11.55 6.49
CA LEU A 180 4.96 10.37 5.73
C LEU A 180 6.46 10.35 5.48
N PHE A 181 7.03 9.16 5.58
CA PHE A 181 8.44 8.90 5.30
C PHE A 181 8.66 8.82 3.78
N VAL A 182 9.03 9.95 3.17
CA VAL A 182 9.27 10.02 1.72
C VAL A 182 10.67 9.54 1.40
N GLN A 183 10.79 8.43 0.68
CA GLN A 183 12.07 7.92 0.20
C GLN A 183 12.36 8.42 -1.22
N ARG A 184 13.64 8.39 -1.64
CA ARG A 184 14.02 8.66 -3.03
C ARG A 184 15.00 7.63 -3.57
N LEU A 185 14.64 7.04 -4.72
CA LEU A 185 15.50 6.12 -5.47
C LEU A 185 15.54 6.52 -6.95
N PRO A 186 16.72 6.68 -7.57
CA PRO A 186 16.83 7.01 -9.00
C PRO A 186 16.17 5.99 -9.94
N GLN A 187 16.07 4.72 -9.53
CA GLN A 187 15.37 3.69 -10.29
C GLN A 187 13.86 3.94 -10.32
N SER A 188 13.27 4.38 -9.20
CA SER A 188 11.85 4.77 -9.13
C SER A 188 11.57 5.88 -10.16
N GLY A 189 12.41 6.91 -10.21
CA GLY A 189 12.22 8.02 -11.15
C GLY A 189 12.34 7.60 -12.63
N ARG A 190 13.16 6.59 -12.94
CA ARG A 190 13.23 6.00 -14.27
C ARG A 190 11.97 5.20 -14.61
N MET A 191 11.45 4.43 -13.67
CA MET A 191 10.18 3.69 -13.84
C MET A 191 8.98 4.63 -14.02
N ALA A 192 8.95 5.75 -13.30
CA ALA A 192 7.91 6.77 -13.45
C ALA A 192 7.79 7.29 -14.89
N LYS A 193 8.93 7.41 -15.60
CA LYS A 193 8.98 7.86 -17.00
C LYS A 193 8.42 6.82 -17.97
N THR A 194 8.42 5.54 -17.59
CA THR A 194 7.94 4.42 -18.41
C THR A 194 6.51 3.97 -18.02
N LEU A 195 5.82 4.70 -17.16
CA LEU A 195 4.41 4.46 -16.83
C LEU A 195 3.56 4.45 -18.10
N ALA A 196 2.52 3.62 -18.11
CA ALA A 196 1.56 3.51 -19.18
C ALA A 196 0.90 4.87 -19.46
N PRO A 197 0.57 5.19 -20.72
CA PRO A 197 0.00 6.49 -21.07
C PRO A 197 -1.28 6.83 -20.30
N THR A 198 -2.12 5.83 -20.05
CA THR A 198 -3.38 5.95 -19.28
C THR A 198 -3.12 6.35 -17.82
N VAL A 199 -2.16 5.70 -17.16
CA VAL A 199 -1.74 6.03 -15.79
C VAL A 199 -1.08 7.41 -15.74
N ARG A 200 -0.25 7.75 -16.73
CA ARG A 200 0.36 9.10 -16.80
C ARG A 200 -0.69 10.21 -16.97
N GLN A 201 -1.81 9.92 -17.64
CA GLN A 201 -2.89 10.90 -17.86
C GLN A 201 -3.76 11.11 -16.62
N SER A 202 -3.87 10.12 -15.73
CA SER A 202 -4.61 10.28 -14.46
C SER A 202 -3.84 11.13 -13.44
N LEU A 203 -2.53 11.29 -13.61
CA LEU A 203 -1.66 12.04 -12.72
C LEU A 203 -1.56 13.52 -13.10
N SER A 204 -1.65 14.41 -12.10
CA SER A 204 -1.40 15.83 -12.32
C SER A 204 0.08 16.10 -12.68
N PRO A 205 0.40 17.28 -13.25
CA PRO A 205 1.80 17.63 -13.55
C PRO A 205 2.71 17.58 -12.31
N GLU A 206 2.22 18.00 -11.16
CA GLU A 206 2.98 17.99 -9.90
C GLU A 206 3.25 16.57 -9.40
N GLU A 207 2.24 15.70 -9.45
CA GLU A 207 2.36 14.28 -9.07
C GLU A 207 3.36 13.55 -9.96
N ARG A 208 3.29 13.79 -11.27
CA ARG A 208 4.25 13.21 -12.24
C ARG A 208 5.66 13.68 -11.95
N GLN A 209 5.86 14.98 -11.75
CA GLN A 209 7.18 15.51 -11.42
C GLN A 209 7.73 14.90 -10.12
N TRP A 210 6.86 14.71 -9.12
CA TRP A 210 7.25 14.11 -7.83
C TRP A 210 7.70 12.65 -7.99
N LEU A 211 6.97 11.84 -8.76
CA LEU A 211 7.35 10.45 -9.07
C LEU A 211 8.60 10.39 -9.95
N GLU A 212 8.72 11.23 -10.98
CA GLU A 212 9.86 11.26 -11.90
C GLU A 212 11.16 11.76 -11.23
N ALA A 213 11.05 12.52 -10.13
CA ALA A 213 12.17 12.84 -9.25
C ALA A 213 12.66 11.62 -8.44
N GLY A 214 11.97 10.48 -8.54
CA GLY A 214 12.27 9.22 -7.87
C GLY A 214 11.76 9.14 -6.45
N ASN A 215 10.87 10.04 -6.05
CA ASN A 215 10.23 9.97 -4.74
C ASN A 215 9.19 8.84 -4.70
N PHE A 216 9.05 8.20 -3.55
CA PHE A 216 7.99 7.22 -3.28
C PHE A 216 7.72 7.15 -1.78
N VAL A 217 6.55 6.62 -1.42
CA VAL A 217 6.17 6.33 -0.03
C VAL A 217 5.64 4.91 0.05
N GLU A 218 6.18 4.15 0.98
CA GLU A 218 5.72 2.80 1.32
C GLU A 218 4.52 2.88 2.28
N LEU A 219 3.58 1.96 2.15
CA LEU A 219 2.42 1.80 3.04
C LEU A 219 2.89 1.52 4.48
N GLU A 220 4.04 0.89 4.63
CA GLU A 220 4.76 0.66 5.88
C GLU A 220 5.18 1.96 6.60
N SER A 221 4.99 3.13 5.97
CA SER A 221 5.06 4.43 6.67
C SER A 221 3.91 4.63 7.67
N PHE A 222 2.87 3.80 7.60
CA PHE A 222 1.75 3.77 8.54
C PHE A 222 1.81 2.55 9.44
N THR A 223 1.16 2.62 10.61
CA THR A 223 1.03 1.46 11.49
C THR A 223 0.11 0.38 10.87
N PRO A 224 0.30 -0.90 11.20
CA PRO A 224 -0.59 -1.98 10.73
C PRO A 224 -2.07 -1.71 11.03
N GLN A 225 -2.37 -1.25 12.25
CA GLN A 225 -3.73 -0.89 12.67
C GLN A 225 -4.34 0.15 11.74
N ARG A 226 -3.54 1.14 11.32
CA ARG A 226 -4.00 2.20 10.45
C ARG A 226 -4.33 1.69 9.04
N LEU A 227 -3.45 0.87 8.47
CA LEU A 227 -3.68 0.25 7.16
C LEU A 227 -4.97 -0.59 7.17
N ILE A 228 -5.20 -1.37 8.22
CA ILE A 228 -6.41 -2.17 8.41
C ILE A 228 -7.66 -1.27 8.50
N GLN A 229 -7.61 -0.18 9.26
CA GLN A 229 -8.74 0.77 9.36
C GLN A 229 -9.10 1.39 8.01
N ILE A 230 -8.10 1.76 7.20
CA ILE A 230 -8.30 2.35 5.87
C ILE A 230 -8.97 1.34 4.94
N LEU A 231 -8.48 0.11 4.94
CA LEU A 231 -9.07 -0.96 4.13
C LEU A 231 -10.48 -1.30 4.60
N ASN A 232 -10.73 -1.46 5.90
CA ASN A 232 -12.07 -1.73 6.43
C ASN A 232 -13.09 -0.66 6.01
N ARG A 233 -12.71 0.63 6.06
CA ARG A 233 -13.58 1.72 5.59
C ARG A 233 -13.82 1.64 4.09
N SER A 234 -12.79 1.33 3.31
CA SER A 234 -12.90 1.23 1.86
C SER A 234 -13.76 0.05 1.43
N VAL A 235 -13.60 -1.09 2.09
CA VAL A 235 -14.42 -2.29 1.89
C VAL A 235 -15.88 -2.04 2.30
N ALA A 236 -16.12 -1.41 3.46
CA ALA A 236 -17.47 -1.05 3.89
C ALA A 236 -18.17 -0.09 2.93
N ARG A 237 -17.43 0.84 2.31
CA ARG A 237 -17.97 1.75 1.28
C ARG A 237 -18.16 1.06 -0.06
N GLY A 238 -17.27 0.16 -0.46
CA GLY A 238 -17.45 -0.67 -1.66
C GLY A 238 -18.76 -1.46 -1.63
N ARG A 239 -19.18 -1.92 -0.44
CA ARG A 239 -20.52 -2.52 -0.24
C ARG A 239 -21.65 -1.56 -0.62
N CYS A 240 -21.52 -0.27 -0.32
CA CYS A 240 -22.54 0.74 -0.66
C CYS A 240 -22.55 1.08 -2.16
N ILE A 241 -21.41 1.00 -2.86
CA ILE A 241 -21.32 1.26 -4.30
C ILE A 241 -22.03 0.15 -5.10
N GLY A 242 -21.95 -1.11 -4.64
CA GLY A 242 -22.71 -2.22 -5.23
C GLY A 242 -24.23 -2.07 -5.15
N GLU A 243 -24.74 -1.22 -4.25
CA GLU A 243 -26.17 -0.93 -4.09
C GLU A 243 -26.59 0.42 -4.70
N ALA A 244 -25.65 1.33 -4.95
CA ALA A 244 -25.89 2.65 -5.55
C ALA A 244 -24.69 3.05 -6.42
N GLY A 245 -24.89 3.04 -7.74
CA GLY A 245 -23.84 3.19 -8.75
C GLY A 245 -22.94 4.43 -8.63
N ASP A 246 -21.70 4.23 -9.12
CA ASP A 246 -20.66 5.20 -9.45
C ASP A 246 -20.41 6.35 -8.46
N VAL A 247 -19.62 6.05 -7.42
CA VAL A 247 -18.92 7.08 -6.64
C VAL A 247 -17.43 7.03 -6.98
N PRO A 248 -16.80 8.14 -7.41
CA PRO A 248 -15.38 8.17 -7.73
C PRO A 248 -14.55 7.85 -6.48
N ALA A 249 -13.41 7.17 -6.67
CA ALA A 249 -12.42 6.89 -5.63
C ALA A 249 -12.03 8.21 -4.93
N ASP A 250 -12.54 8.40 -3.71
CA ASP A 250 -12.37 9.65 -2.96
C ASP A 250 -11.04 9.63 -2.19
N ASP A 251 -10.19 10.61 -2.49
CA ASP A 251 -8.89 10.89 -1.87
C ASP A 251 -8.98 11.07 -0.32
N ASN A 252 -10.18 11.20 0.25
CA ASN A 252 -10.42 11.49 1.66
C ASN A 252 -10.24 10.33 2.65
N SER A 253 -10.19 9.07 2.22
CA SER A 253 -10.10 7.92 3.15
C SER A 253 -8.82 7.98 4.01
N TRP A 254 -7.71 8.38 3.40
CA TRP A 254 -6.42 8.57 4.05
C TRP A 254 -6.36 9.87 4.87
N ILE A 255 -7.00 10.93 4.39
CA ILE A 255 -6.95 12.30 4.95
C ILE A 255 -7.77 12.42 6.24
N LEU A 256 -8.95 11.80 6.30
CA LEU A 256 -9.85 11.89 7.48
C LEU A 256 -9.26 11.30 8.75
N LEU A 257 -8.23 10.47 8.62
CA LEU A 257 -7.60 9.87 9.76
C LEU A 257 -6.32 10.63 10.19
N SER A 258 -5.80 11.56 9.38
CA SER A 258 -4.63 12.37 9.71
C SER A 258 -4.92 13.49 10.73
N GLY A 259 -6.18 13.66 11.12
CA GLY A 259 -6.65 14.77 11.93
C GLY A 259 -6.29 14.74 13.42
N ASP A 260 -5.88 13.60 14.01
CA ASP A 260 -5.76 13.53 15.48
C ASP A 260 -4.66 12.62 16.08
N ASP A 261 -3.99 11.74 15.32
CA ASP A 261 -3.04 10.78 15.91
C ASP A 261 -1.59 11.31 16.00
N ARG A 262 -1.40 12.45 16.68
CA ARG A 262 -0.07 12.92 17.14
C ARG A 262 0.17 12.65 18.62
N GLY A 263 -0.26 11.48 19.09
CA GLY A 263 0.08 10.97 20.42
C GLY A 263 0.28 9.47 20.35
N PHE A 264 1.14 8.96 21.22
CA PHE A 264 1.33 7.54 21.54
C PHE A 264 2.39 6.77 20.72
N TYR A 265 3.65 7.22 20.84
CA TYR A 265 4.66 6.29 21.37
C TYR A 265 4.49 6.23 22.89
N THR A 266 3.48 5.52 23.39
CA THR A 266 3.59 4.94 24.73
C THR A 266 4.09 3.53 24.53
N SER A 267 5.23 3.25 25.13
CA SER A 267 5.67 1.91 25.44
C SER A 267 4.62 1.26 26.33
N ASP A 268 3.59 0.66 25.74
CA ASP A 268 2.81 -0.33 26.45
C ASP A 268 3.67 -1.60 26.47
N SER A 269 4.22 -1.80 27.66
CA SER A 269 4.98 -2.96 28.10
C SER A 269 4.40 -4.23 27.50
N PHE A 270 5.25 -4.99 26.81
CA PHE A 270 4.98 -6.39 26.50
C PHE A 270 4.56 -7.09 27.80
N GLY A 271 3.32 -7.56 27.84
CA GLY A 271 2.82 -8.54 28.79
C GLY A 271 3.00 -9.95 28.23
#